data_AF-A0A094GTY0-F1
#
_entry.id   AF-A0A094GTY0-F1
#
_cell.length_a   1.000
_cell.length_b   1.000
_cell.length_c   1.000
_cell.angle_alpha   90.00
_cell.angle_beta   90.00
_cell.angle_gamma   90.00
#
_symmetry.space_group_name_H-M   'P 1'
#
loop_
_entity.id
_entity.type
_entity.pdbx_description
1 polymer ?
#
loop_
_entity_poly.entity_id
_entity_poly.type
_entity_poly.pdbx_seq_one_letter_code
_entity_poly.pdbx_strand_id
1 'polypeptide(L)'
;MATENALPRETPALSTIEAAKRCAAFKAVEDHFDPSYRYIGIGSGSTVVYVVEAIAAQGRAITNNMIFVPTGDQSKQIIIEAGLPLGSIDSLPPVHENPPAISEASSKLLAVGEQDLALKGKRQSLDVAFDGADEIDEELNCIKGGGACLFQEKLVATSAKKFVCVADYRKLQPRLLTAWKAIPIEIAPMSAPVIKRMLITLGSPDPRIRQGGSAKAGPVVTDNGMWIIDAPFPALKLTKDLAEGDKGDGSKGTWEVHALGRRLKRIVGVLDVGLFHGRNGIQVANSGEEGGGQKPVAAYFGMADGGVESGIEVLSQEISDEFGSYRIRAGQRVHYVTIAAKVFDDDTMCRPHLLVSQLPDFPNTEWTRMEVSRRPDGSLTSELSYDPLPAVKTIWHPKTIDVLSLLKVKRHRSGVNEVLFSGLPATCKIACFAWQIPSIEHETYTYSVVEEYREPGDPVIAPVFLGHVTENGRVIGMLLEKLDGDFASMDDLPACRETLENFHLMNMIHGDVNRYNFIIDRSKKPVHVRLVDFEHAEPYEESKALEELHSLSAELAETTGRGGSVVLIGGV
;
A
#
# COMPACT_ATOMS: atom_id res chain seq x y z
N MET A 1 -8.79 -24.56 -56.50
CA MET A 1 -8.21 -25.39 -55.43
C MET A 1 -7.69 -24.42 -54.38
N ALA A 2 -8.52 -24.06 -53.40
CA ALA A 2 -8.57 -24.70 -52.08
C ALA A 2 -7.26 -24.51 -51.29
N THR A 3 -7.25 -23.46 -50.47
CA THR A 3 -6.74 -23.34 -49.08
C THR A 3 -5.57 -24.21 -48.63
N GLU A 4 -4.51 -23.56 -48.15
CA GLU A 4 -3.88 -23.96 -46.88
C GLU A 4 -3.79 -22.72 -45.99
N ASN A 5 -4.76 -22.63 -45.07
CA ASN A 5 -4.68 -21.79 -43.88
C ASN A 5 -3.49 -22.28 -43.06
N ALA A 6 -2.46 -21.44 -42.92
CA ALA A 6 -1.49 -21.61 -41.86
C ALA A 6 -2.25 -21.50 -40.53
N LEU A 7 -2.42 -22.64 -39.84
CA LEU A 7 -2.91 -22.71 -38.48
C LEU A 7 -2.14 -21.70 -37.61
N PRO A 8 -2.80 -20.98 -36.68
CA PRO A 8 -2.09 -20.23 -35.65
C PRO A 8 -1.17 -21.21 -34.93
N ARG A 9 0.13 -20.92 -34.86
CA ARG A 9 1.04 -21.67 -33.99
C ARG A 9 0.48 -21.58 -32.57
N GLU A 10 -0.04 -22.70 -32.05
CA GLU A 10 -0.43 -22.81 -30.66
C GLU A 10 0.78 -22.46 -29.80
N THR A 11 0.66 -21.40 -29.00
CA THR A 11 1.65 -21.01 -28.01
C THR A 11 1.80 -22.17 -27.03
N PRO A 12 3.02 -22.67 -26.74
CA PRO A 12 3.19 -23.77 -25.80
C PRO A 12 2.56 -23.43 -24.46
N ALA A 13 1.78 -24.36 -23.88
CA ALA A 13 1.25 -24.19 -22.54
C ALA A 13 2.40 -23.95 -21.55
N LEU A 14 2.36 -22.84 -20.82
CA LEU A 14 3.36 -22.53 -19.80
C LEU A 14 3.37 -23.61 -18.72
N SER A 15 4.55 -23.90 -18.17
CA SER A 15 4.63 -24.72 -16.96
C SER A 15 3.91 -24.05 -15.80
N THR A 16 3.46 -24.80 -14.80
CA THR A 16 2.76 -24.26 -13.62
C THR A 16 3.52 -23.13 -12.94
N ILE A 17 4.86 -23.24 -12.84
CA ILE A 17 5.71 -22.21 -12.22
C ILE A 17 5.76 -20.95 -13.09
N GLU A 18 5.89 -21.10 -14.41
CA GLU A 18 5.95 -19.95 -15.32
C GLU A 18 4.59 -19.26 -15.43
N ALA A 19 3.48 -20.02 -15.40
CA ALA A 19 2.14 -19.48 -15.30
C ALA A 19 1.93 -18.69 -13.99
N ALA A 20 2.36 -19.24 -12.85
CA ALA A 20 2.33 -18.57 -11.56
C ALA A 20 3.12 -17.25 -11.59
N LYS A 21 4.38 -17.27 -12.03
CA LYS A 21 5.21 -16.06 -12.20
C LYS A 21 4.51 -15.00 -13.04
N ARG A 22 3.90 -15.41 -14.15
CA ARG A 22 3.16 -14.52 -15.05
C ARG A 22 1.94 -13.91 -14.37
N CYS A 23 1.12 -14.70 -13.67
CA CYS A 23 -0.04 -14.19 -12.92
C CYS A 23 0.40 -13.14 -11.89
N ALA A 24 1.44 -13.44 -11.09
CA ALA A 24 1.97 -12.52 -10.09
C ALA A 24 2.42 -11.19 -10.70
N ALA A 25 3.16 -11.26 -11.81
CA ALA A 25 3.67 -10.10 -12.51
C ALA A 25 2.57 -9.21 -13.09
N PHE A 26 1.57 -9.81 -13.76
CA PHE A 26 0.45 -9.06 -14.31
C PHE A 26 -0.36 -8.37 -13.21
N LYS A 27 -0.60 -9.06 -12.10
CA LYS A 27 -1.33 -8.49 -10.97
C LYS A 27 -0.56 -7.37 -10.28
N ALA A 28 0.75 -7.54 -10.09
CA ALA A 28 1.60 -6.48 -9.52
C ALA A 28 1.63 -5.22 -10.40
N VAL A 29 1.68 -5.39 -11.73
CA VAL A 29 1.62 -4.26 -12.67
C VAL A 29 0.25 -3.60 -12.62
N GLU A 30 -0.85 -4.36 -12.62
CA GLU A 30 -2.21 -3.82 -12.46
C GLU A 30 -2.35 -2.94 -11.21
N ASP A 31 -1.79 -3.37 -10.07
CA ASP A 31 -1.97 -2.68 -8.79
C ASP A 31 -1.01 -1.51 -8.56
N HIS A 32 0.17 -1.52 -9.20
CA HIS A 32 1.26 -0.62 -8.86
C HIS A 32 1.89 0.13 -10.02
N PHE A 33 1.46 -0.08 -11.26
CA PHE A 33 1.88 0.72 -12.41
C PHE A 33 0.82 1.77 -12.74
N ASP A 34 1.23 3.03 -12.86
CA ASP A 34 0.33 4.14 -13.17
C ASP A 34 0.77 4.82 -14.47
N PRO A 35 -0.15 5.16 -15.40
CA PRO A 35 0.18 5.86 -16.63
C PRO A 35 0.86 7.23 -16.45
N SER A 36 0.74 7.86 -15.28
CA SER A 36 1.40 9.12 -14.92
C SER A 36 2.87 8.96 -14.53
N TYR A 37 3.36 7.74 -14.33
CA TYR A 37 4.76 7.52 -13.96
C TYR A 37 5.72 7.89 -15.08
N ARG A 38 6.94 8.25 -14.68
CA ARG A 38 7.99 8.68 -15.60
C ARG A 38 9.23 7.80 -15.52
N TYR A 39 9.59 7.30 -14.34
CA TYR A 39 10.81 6.47 -14.18
C TYR A 39 10.50 5.16 -13.47
N ILE A 40 10.80 4.04 -14.14
CA ILE A 40 10.43 2.70 -13.68
C ILE A 40 11.70 1.86 -13.56
N GLY A 41 11.94 1.28 -12.40
CA GLY A 41 13.00 0.29 -12.19
C GLY A 41 12.55 -1.10 -12.62
N ILE A 42 13.40 -1.81 -13.37
CA ILE A 42 13.14 -3.18 -13.83
C ILE A 42 14.23 -4.11 -13.33
N GLY A 43 13.81 -5.11 -12.56
CA GLY A 43 14.62 -6.18 -12.01
C GLY A 43 15.25 -7.12 -13.03
N SER A 44 16.12 -8.03 -12.56
CA SER A 44 16.87 -8.95 -13.42
C SER A 44 16.42 -10.42 -13.30
N GLY A 45 15.43 -10.71 -12.45
CA GLY A 45 14.94 -12.06 -12.23
C GLY A 45 14.09 -12.63 -13.39
N SER A 46 14.04 -13.97 -13.51
CA SER A 46 13.21 -14.65 -14.52
C SER A 46 11.72 -14.30 -14.46
N THR A 47 11.19 -13.96 -13.29
CA THR A 47 9.79 -13.49 -13.11
C THR A 47 9.55 -12.12 -13.73
N VAL A 48 10.58 -11.27 -13.82
CA VAL A 48 10.48 -9.88 -14.28
C VAL A 48 10.21 -9.81 -15.80
N VAL A 49 10.53 -10.87 -16.54
CA VAL A 49 10.15 -10.99 -17.97
C VAL A 49 8.66 -10.74 -18.15
N TYR A 50 7.83 -11.30 -17.26
CA TYR A 50 6.37 -11.14 -17.31
C TYR A 50 5.89 -9.77 -16.82
N VAL A 51 6.69 -9.07 -15.99
CA VAL A 51 6.41 -7.67 -15.63
C VAL A 51 6.57 -6.79 -16.87
N VAL A 52 7.67 -6.99 -17.61
CA VAL A 52 7.91 -6.25 -18.84
C VAL A 52 6.84 -6.58 -19.89
N GLU A 53 6.41 -7.83 -19.99
CA GLU A 53 5.26 -8.23 -20.82
C GLU A 53 3.98 -7.46 -20.43
N ALA A 54 3.63 -7.44 -19.14
CA ALA A 54 2.45 -6.75 -18.63
C ALA A 54 2.50 -5.22 -18.82
N ILE A 55 3.67 -4.61 -18.67
CA ILE A 55 3.88 -3.18 -18.93
C ILE A 55 3.75 -2.89 -20.44
N ALA A 56 4.37 -3.70 -21.29
CA ALA A 56 4.28 -3.51 -22.75
C ALA A 56 2.83 -3.62 -23.24
N ALA A 57 2.01 -4.46 -22.59
CA ALA A 57 0.59 -4.61 -22.87
C ALA A 57 -0.25 -3.35 -22.59
N GLN A 58 0.24 -2.40 -21.78
CA GLN A 58 -0.41 -1.09 -21.56
C GLN A 58 -0.37 -0.20 -22.82
N GLY A 59 0.45 -0.54 -23.81
CA GLY A 59 0.53 0.15 -25.08
C GLY A 59 1.57 1.26 -25.13
N ARG A 60 1.97 1.61 -26.36
CA ARG A 60 3.06 2.57 -26.62
C ARG A 60 2.69 4.01 -26.29
N ALA A 61 1.41 4.36 -26.31
CA ALA A 61 0.95 5.70 -25.93
C ALA A 61 1.31 6.04 -24.48
N ILE A 62 1.32 5.05 -23.59
CA ILE A 62 1.70 5.19 -22.19
C ILE A 62 3.22 5.01 -22.05
N THR A 63 3.74 3.88 -22.52
CA THR A 63 5.14 3.48 -22.24
C THR A 63 6.20 4.33 -22.93
N ASN A 64 5.89 5.04 -24.03
CA ASN A 64 6.85 5.94 -24.69
C ASN A 64 7.12 7.21 -23.86
N ASN A 65 6.24 7.55 -22.92
CA ASN A 65 6.42 8.68 -22.01
C ASN A 65 7.15 8.28 -20.72
N MET A 66 7.77 7.11 -20.68
CA MET A 66 8.44 6.56 -19.51
C MET A 66 9.89 6.25 -19.81
N ILE A 67 10.71 6.11 -18.76
CA ILE A 67 12.11 5.72 -18.82
C ILE A 67 12.29 4.50 -17.91
N PHE A 68 12.81 3.42 -18.47
CA PHE A 68 13.00 2.15 -17.79
C PHE A 68 14.46 1.96 -17.41
N VAL A 69 14.72 1.83 -16.11
CA VAL A 69 16.06 1.74 -15.52
C VAL A 69 16.35 0.27 -15.15
N PRO A 70 17.35 -0.38 -15.77
CA PRO A 70 17.66 -1.78 -15.51
C PRO A 70 18.45 -2.00 -14.21
N THR A 71 18.41 -3.23 -13.69
CA THR A 71 19.22 -3.69 -12.54
C THR A 71 20.36 -4.64 -12.92
N GLY A 72 20.72 -4.70 -14.19
CA GLY A 72 21.74 -5.59 -14.72
C GLY A 72 21.60 -5.77 -16.23
N ASP A 73 22.54 -6.49 -16.83
CA ASP A 73 22.57 -6.68 -18.28
C ASP A 73 21.36 -7.48 -18.80
N GLN A 74 20.87 -8.47 -18.04
CA GLN A 74 19.67 -9.24 -18.41
C GLN A 74 18.42 -8.34 -18.45
N SER A 75 18.21 -7.53 -17.41
CA SER A 75 17.10 -6.57 -17.33
C SER A 75 17.14 -5.58 -18.51
N LYS A 76 18.32 -5.01 -18.77
CA LYS A 76 18.55 -4.09 -19.88
C LYS A 76 18.13 -4.70 -21.21
N GLN A 77 18.48 -5.97 -21.43
CA GLN A 77 18.19 -6.63 -22.69
C GLN A 77 16.69 -6.93 -22.86
N ILE A 78 16.00 -7.32 -21.79
CA ILE A 78 14.54 -7.52 -21.80
C ILE A 78 13.80 -6.20 -22.09
N ILE A 79 14.25 -5.07 -21.53
CA ILE A 79 13.69 -3.74 -21.84
C ILE A 79 13.83 -3.41 -23.33
N ILE A 80 15.03 -3.62 -23.89
CA ILE A 80 15.33 -3.34 -25.30
C ILE A 80 14.46 -4.20 -26.23
N GLU A 81 14.38 -5.50 -25.95
CA GLU A 81 13.60 -6.46 -26.75
C GLU A 81 12.10 -6.15 -26.69
N ALA A 82 11.62 -5.67 -25.55
CA ALA A 82 10.25 -5.17 -25.41
C ALA A 82 10.03 -3.78 -26.03
N GLY A 83 11.06 -3.17 -26.65
CA GLY A 83 10.98 -1.86 -27.30
C GLY A 83 10.64 -0.70 -26.35
N LEU A 84 10.92 -0.85 -25.05
CA LEU A 84 10.66 0.16 -24.03
C LEU A 84 11.82 1.18 -23.96
N PRO A 85 11.56 2.49 -23.72
CA PRO A 85 12.64 3.47 -23.64
C PRO A 85 13.59 3.21 -22.47
N LEU A 86 14.84 2.87 -22.79
CA LEU A 86 15.87 2.55 -21.83
C LEU A 86 16.49 3.81 -21.22
N GLY A 87 16.73 3.80 -19.90
CA GLY A 87 17.50 4.81 -19.18
C GLY A 87 18.53 4.20 -18.24
N SER A 88 19.10 5.07 -17.40
CA SER A 88 20.05 4.70 -16.35
C SER A 88 19.80 5.53 -15.09
N ILE A 89 20.25 5.04 -13.94
CA ILE A 89 20.12 5.77 -12.68
C ILE A 89 20.83 7.14 -12.74
N ASP A 90 21.98 7.22 -13.41
CA ASP A 90 22.76 8.46 -13.55
C ASP A 90 22.08 9.50 -14.46
N SER A 91 21.17 9.04 -15.32
CA SER A 91 20.43 9.90 -16.27
C SER A 91 19.16 10.53 -15.70
N LEU A 92 18.79 10.20 -14.47
CA LEU A 92 17.64 10.83 -13.81
C LEU A 92 17.86 12.36 -13.69
N PRO A 93 16.84 13.21 -13.89
CA PRO A 93 17.05 14.65 -13.84
C PRO A 93 17.29 15.11 -12.40
N PRO A 94 18.01 16.24 -12.19
CA PRO A 94 18.15 16.82 -10.86
C PRO A 94 16.80 17.32 -10.33
N VAL A 95 16.61 17.21 -9.01
CA VAL A 95 15.53 17.84 -8.26
C VAL A 95 15.97 19.26 -7.92
N HIS A 96 15.18 20.25 -8.33
CA HIS A 96 15.41 21.64 -7.98
C HIS A 96 14.80 21.94 -6.60
N GLU A 97 15.49 21.52 -5.52
CA GLU A 97 15.12 21.85 -4.15
C GLU A 97 16.31 22.51 -3.41
N ASN A 98 16.01 23.45 -2.52
CA ASN A 98 17.02 24.01 -1.60
C ASN A 98 17.37 22.93 -0.55
N PRO A 99 18.65 22.54 -0.41
CA PRO A 99 19.01 21.52 0.58
C PRO A 99 18.68 22.02 1.99
N PRO A 100 18.13 21.16 2.87
CA PRO A 100 17.86 21.52 4.26
C PRO A 100 19.17 21.84 5.01
N ALA A 101 19.09 22.75 5.97
CA ALA A 101 20.24 23.09 6.82
C ALA A 101 20.64 21.88 7.68
N ILE A 102 21.95 21.57 7.72
CA ILE A 102 22.47 20.44 8.50
C ILE A 102 22.34 20.76 10.00
N SER A 103 21.57 19.95 10.73
CA SER A 103 21.42 20.07 12.18
C SER A 103 22.54 19.34 12.95
N GLU A 104 22.74 19.69 14.22
CA GLU A 104 23.71 19.01 15.10
C GLU A 104 23.37 17.52 15.32
N ALA A 105 22.07 17.16 15.36
CA ALA A 105 21.63 15.77 15.45
C ALA A 105 21.98 14.96 14.19
N SER A 106 21.77 15.55 13.01
CA SER A 106 22.16 14.96 11.73
C SER A 106 23.68 14.76 11.64
N SER A 107 24.48 15.69 12.20
CA SER A 107 25.95 15.57 12.25
C SER A 107 26.48 14.38 13.05
N LYS A 108 25.78 13.97 14.11
CA LYS A 108 26.13 12.77 14.89
C LYS A 108 25.80 11.49 14.13
N LEU A 109 24.63 11.42 13.50
CA LEU A 109 24.22 10.30 12.65
C LEU A 109 25.15 10.14 11.43
N LEU A 110 25.69 11.25 10.92
CA LEU A 110 26.71 11.25 9.86
C LEU A 110 28.04 10.64 10.30
N ALA A 111 28.52 10.99 11.49
CA ALA A 111 29.79 10.47 12.02
C ALA A 111 29.76 8.95 12.24
N VAL A 112 28.57 8.35 12.41
CA VAL A 112 28.37 6.91 12.57
C VAL A 112 27.91 6.21 11.28
N GLY A 113 27.75 6.95 10.17
CA GLY A 113 27.30 6.41 8.88
C GLY A 113 25.83 5.95 8.87
N GLU A 114 24.99 6.54 9.71
CA GLU A 114 23.56 6.20 9.86
C GLU A 114 22.63 7.07 8.99
N GLN A 115 23.14 8.10 8.31
CA GLN A 115 22.34 8.96 7.44
C GLN A 115 23.18 9.49 6.27
N ASP A 116 22.64 9.45 5.05
CA ASP A 116 23.23 10.14 3.89
C ASP A 116 22.82 11.62 3.93
N LEU A 117 23.71 12.54 3.58
CA LEU A 117 23.37 13.96 3.46
C LEU A 117 22.72 14.24 2.12
N ALA A 118 21.78 15.19 2.11
CA ALA A 118 21.16 15.77 0.93
C ALA A 118 22.22 16.08 -0.12
N LEU A 119 22.41 15.14 -1.05
CA LEU A 119 23.41 15.27 -2.10
C LEU A 119 23.08 16.56 -2.84
N LYS A 120 23.99 17.54 -2.85
CA LYS A 120 23.88 18.65 -3.78
C LYS A 120 23.81 18.05 -5.18
N GLY A 121 22.67 18.24 -5.86
CA GLY A 121 22.37 17.56 -7.12
C GLY A 121 21.52 16.28 -6.97
N LYS A 122 20.70 16.16 -5.91
CA LYS A 122 19.65 15.13 -5.74
C LYS A 122 18.95 14.88 -7.07
N ARG A 123 18.80 13.62 -7.45
CA ARG A 123 18.17 13.19 -8.71
C ARG A 123 16.72 12.77 -8.43
N GLN A 124 15.84 12.87 -9.41
CA GLN A 124 14.46 12.40 -9.28
C GLN A 124 14.45 10.91 -8.92
N SER A 125 13.64 10.54 -7.94
CA SER A 125 13.44 9.13 -7.58
C SER A 125 12.64 8.40 -8.65
N LEU A 126 12.86 7.09 -8.75
CA LEU A 126 12.00 6.21 -9.54
C LEU A 126 10.61 6.16 -8.91
N ASP A 127 9.57 6.14 -9.73
CA ASP A 127 8.19 6.10 -9.23
C ASP A 127 7.84 4.73 -8.66
N VAL A 128 8.32 3.69 -9.33
CA VAL A 128 8.18 2.29 -8.91
C VAL A 128 9.34 1.46 -9.45
N ALA A 129 9.76 0.45 -8.70
CA ALA A 129 10.65 -0.60 -9.16
C ALA A 129 9.96 -1.95 -8.98
N PHE A 130 10.03 -2.81 -10.00
CA PHE A 130 9.55 -4.18 -9.95
C PHE A 130 10.72 -5.15 -10.05
N ASP A 131 10.84 -6.09 -9.11
CA ASP A 131 11.90 -7.09 -9.15
C ASP A 131 11.43 -8.41 -8.53
N GLY A 132 12.17 -9.50 -8.76
CA GLY A 132 11.96 -10.77 -8.09
C GLY A 132 12.81 -10.93 -6.82
N ALA A 133 12.59 -12.04 -6.11
CA ALA A 133 13.41 -12.47 -4.99
C ALA A 133 13.71 -13.97 -5.03
N ASP A 134 14.80 -14.36 -4.39
CA ASP A 134 15.17 -15.76 -4.21
C ASP A 134 14.38 -16.41 -3.07
N GLU A 135 14.04 -15.62 -2.06
CA GLU A 135 13.22 -15.97 -0.89
C GLU A 135 12.67 -14.68 -0.22
N ILE A 136 11.46 -14.73 0.32
CA ILE A 136 10.76 -13.62 1.00
C ILE A 136 10.17 -14.14 2.31
N ASP A 137 10.40 -13.42 3.41
CA ASP A 137 9.79 -13.73 4.70
C ASP A 137 8.45 -12.99 4.94
N GLU A 138 7.75 -13.34 6.02
CA GLU A 138 6.46 -12.75 6.40
C GLU A 138 6.51 -11.25 6.73
N GLU A 139 7.69 -10.68 6.97
CA GLU A 139 7.89 -9.24 7.16
C GLU A 139 8.32 -8.54 5.85
N LEU A 140 8.27 -9.24 4.72
CA LEU A 140 8.73 -8.80 3.41
C LEU A 140 10.25 -8.55 3.34
N ASN A 141 11.06 -9.05 4.26
CA ASN A 141 12.50 -9.07 3.99
C ASN A 141 12.79 -10.08 2.89
N CYS A 142 13.80 -9.81 2.05
CA CYS A 142 14.13 -10.70 0.93
C CYS A 142 15.58 -11.14 0.97
N ILE A 143 15.82 -12.37 0.51
CA ILE A 143 17.09 -12.74 -0.08
C ILE A 143 17.00 -12.54 -1.59
N LYS A 144 18.00 -11.83 -2.13
CA LYS A 144 18.24 -11.60 -3.56
C LYS A 144 19.71 -11.88 -3.90
N GLY A 145 20.03 -11.92 -5.19
CA GLY A 145 21.40 -12.15 -5.67
C GLY A 145 21.69 -13.57 -6.17
N GLY A 146 20.68 -14.42 -6.35
CA GLY A 146 20.79 -15.68 -7.07
C GLY A 146 21.33 -15.49 -8.50
N GLY A 147 20.90 -14.42 -9.17
CA GLY A 147 21.41 -13.99 -10.48
C GLY A 147 22.70 -13.15 -10.44
N ALA A 148 23.32 -12.95 -9.27
CA ALA A 148 24.54 -12.15 -9.09
C ALA A 148 24.45 -10.65 -9.49
N CYS A 149 23.24 -10.08 -9.51
CA CYS A 149 22.95 -8.68 -9.84
C CYS A 149 22.63 -7.80 -8.60
N LEU A 150 22.83 -8.32 -7.38
CA LEU A 150 22.23 -7.79 -6.15
C LEU A 150 22.55 -6.32 -5.86
N PHE A 151 23.75 -5.83 -6.20
CA PHE A 151 24.13 -4.44 -5.96
C PHE A 151 23.29 -3.47 -6.80
N GLN A 152 23.14 -3.73 -8.10
CA GLN A 152 22.34 -2.88 -8.98
C GLN A 152 20.85 -3.01 -8.68
N GLU A 153 20.37 -4.21 -8.33
CA GLU A 153 19.02 -4.43 -7.82
C GLU A 153 18.72 -3.55 -6.59
N LYS A 154 19.65 -3.52 -5.62
CA LYS A 154 19.49 -2.70 -4.42
C LYS A 154 19.58 -1.21 -4.71
N LEU A 155 20.49 -0.81 -5.60
CA LEU A 155 20.65 0.58 -6.00
C LEU A 155 19.37 1.14 -6.65
N VAL A 156 18.73 0.37 -7.52
CA VAL A 156 17.44 0.74 -8.15
C VAL A 156 16.30 0.70 -7.12
N ALA A 157 16.22 -0.34 -6.29
CA ALA A 157 15.16 -0.47 -5.28
C ALA A 157 15.18 0.70 -4.28
N THR A 158 16.37 1.07 -3.78
CA THR A 158 16.53 2.21 -2.87
C THR A 158 16.25 3.54 -3.59
N SER A 159 16.49 3.63 -4.89
CA SER A 159 16.16 4.84 -5.66
C SER A 159 14.67 4.97 -6.01
N ALA A 160 13.84 4.00 -5.66
CA ALA A 160 12.41 3.99 -5.96
C ALA A 160 11.55 4.42 -4.76
N LYS A 161 10.49 5.20 -5.04
CA LYS A 161 9.45 5.53 -4.05
C LYS A 161 8.73 4.25 -3.58
N LYS A 162 8.52 3.31 -4.51
CA LYS A 162 7.89 2.01 -4.26
C LYS A 162 8.74 0.90 -4.88
N PHE A 163 9.11 -0.09 -4.08
CA PHE A 163 9.69 -1.34 -4.55
C PHE A 163 8.67 -2.46 -4.39
N VAL A 164 8.27 -3.10 -5.49
CA VAL A 164 7.29 -4.18 -5.53
C VAL A 164 7.99 -5.47 -5.92
N CYS A 165 7.82 -6.52 -5.12
CA CYS A 165 8.41 -7.82 -5.40
C CYS A 165 7.41 -8.76 -6.11
N VAL A 166 7.88 -9.49 -7.12
CA VAL A 166 7.08 -10.48 -7.87
C VAL A 166 7.74 -11.85 -7.83
N ALA A 167 6.97 -12.88 -7.47
CA ALA A 167 7.51 -14.21 -7.27
C ALA A 167 6.47 -15.31 -7.54
N ASP A 168 6.93 -16.55 -7.62
CA ASP A 168 6.04 -17.71 -7.48
C ASP A 168 5.94 -18.14 -6.01
N TYR A 169 4.88 -18.88 -5.67
CA TYR A 169 4.54 -19.32 -4.31
C TYR A 169 5.67 -19.98 -3.52
N ARG A 170 6.67 -20.60 -4.18
CA ARG A 170 7.79 -21.26 -3.47
C ARG A 170 8.71 -20.27 -2.77
N LYS A 171 8.64 -18.99 -3.16
CA LYS A 171 9.49 -17.93 -2.66
C LYS A 171 9.01 -17.35 -1.33
N LEU A 172 7.73 -17.52 -1.00
CA LEU A 172 7.18 -17.17 0.30
C LEU A 172 7.62 -18.22 1.33
N GLN A 173 8.30 -17.79 2.38
CA GLN A 173 8.79 -18.64 3.46
C GLN A 173 8.50 -17.99 4.81
N PRO A 174 8.36 -18.76 5.90
CA PRO A 174 8.20 -18.16 7.23
C PRO A 174 9.41 -17.29 7.58
N ARG A 175 10.63 -17.79 7.35
CA ARG A 175 11.87 -17.07 7.64
C ARG A 175 12.85 -17.17 6.49
N LEU A 176 13.73 -16.17 6.38
CA LEU A 176 14.88 -16.26 5.48
C LEU A 176 15.83 -17.39 5.90
N LEU A 177 16.48 -17.97 4.91
CA LEU A 177 17.31 -19.17 4.98
C LEU A 177 16.55 -20.49 5.22
N THR A 178 15.27 -20.54 4.85
CA THR A 178 14.42 -21.74 4.98
C THR A 178 14.53 -22.64 3.77
N ALA A 179 14.16 -22.16 2.59
CA ALA A 179 14.33 -22.85 1.31
C ALA A 179 15.66 -22.45 0.65
N TRP A 180 16.02 -21.17 0.71
CA TRP A 180 17.25 -20.65 0.10
C TRP A 180 18.42 -20.64 1.09
N LYS A 181 19.39 -21.54 0.96
CA LYS A 181 20.31 -21.89 2.07
C LYS A 181 21.52 -20.97 2.31
N ALA A 182 21.71 -19.91 1.54
CA ALA A 182 22.88 -19.03 1.68
C ALA A 182 22.60 -17.59 1.29
N ILE A 183 23.19 -16.63 2.00
CA ILE A 183 23.11 -15.21 1.64
C ILE A 183 24.16 -14.94 0.55
N PRO A 184 23.79 -14.48 -0.66
CA PRO A 184 24.76 -13.99 -1.64
C PRO A 184 25.40 -12.69 -1.14
N ILE A 185 26.72 -12.60 -1.17
CA ILE A 185 27.45 -11.38 -0.78
C ILE A 185 28.42 -11.02 -1.89
N GLU A 186 28.30 -9.80 -2.41
CA GLU A 186 29.18 -9.28 -3.45
C GLU A 186 30.43 -8.69 -2.81
N ILE A 187 31.60 -9.14 -3.25
CA ILE A 187 32.89 -8.86 -2.60
C ILE A 187 33.98 -8.51 -3.60
N ALA A 188 34.89 -7.63 -3.17
CA ALA A 188 36.13 -7.38 -3.90
C ALA A 188 36.94 -8.70 -4.02
N PRO A 189 37.43 -9.09 -5.21
CA PRO A 189 38.13 -10.36 -5.39
C PRO A 189 39.32 -10.56 -4.43
N MET A 190 40.09 -9.49 -4.18
CA MET A 190 41.28 -9.54 -3.31
C MET A 190 40.97 -9.76 -1.83
N SER A 191 39.75 -9.44 -1.37
CA SER A 191 39.34 -9.58 0.04
C SER A 191 38.77 -10.96 0.36
N ALA A 192 38.53 -11.81 -0.64
CA ALA A 192 37.84 -13.08 -0.48
C ALA A 192 38.41 -14.01 0.62
N PRO A 193 39.74 -14.19 0.79
CA PRO A 193 40.27 -15.02 1.87
C PRO A 193 39.96 -14.45 3.27
N VAL A 194 39.96 -13.12 3.42
CA VAL A 194 39.70 -12.45 4.70
C VAL A 194 38.21 -12.52 5.03
N ILE A 195 37.35 -12.18 4.06
CA ILE A 195 35.89 -12.22 4.24
C ILE A 195 35.43 -13.63 4.56
N LYS A 196 35.96 -14.65 3.87
CA LYS A 196 35.66 -16.05 4.16
C LYS A 196 35.91 -16.40 5.63
N ARG A 197 37.06 -15.99 6.19
CA ARG A 197 37.37 -16.22 7.62
C ARG A 197 36.43 -15.45 8.55
N MET A 198 36.11 -14.19 8.22
CA MET A 198 35.18 -13.40 9.03
C MET A 198 33.77 -13.99 9.04
N LEU A 199 33.27 -14.47 7.91
CA LEU A 199 31.97 -15.15 7.82
C LEU A 199 31.93 -16.41 8.68
N ILE A 200 33.01 -17.21 8.67
CA ILE A 200 33.15 -18.37 9.56
C ILE A 200 33.07 -17.94 11.03
N THR A 201 33.79 -16.87 11.40
CA THR A 201 33.73 -16.31 12.77
C THR A 201 32.33 -15.81 13.15
N LEU A 202 31.56 -15.29 12.20
CA LEU A 202 30.17 -14.85 12.42
C LEU A 202 29.17 -16.02 12.50
N GLY A 203 29.62 -17.26 12.31
CA GLY A 203 28.78 -18.45 12.40
C GLY A 203 28.31 -19.01 11.06
N SER A 204 28.88 -18.58 9.94
CA SER A 204 28.63 -19.21 8.63
C SER A 204 29.44 -20.52 8.53
N PRO A 205 28.80 -21.71 8.44
CA PRO A 205 29.54 -22.97 8.54
C PRO A 205 30.45 -23.25 7.34
N ASP A 206 30.04 -22.84 6.13
CA ASP A 206 30.82 -23.09 4.91
C ASP A 206 30.56 -22.03 3.83
N PRO A 207 31.08 -20.80 3.99
CA PRO A 207 30.97 -19.75 2.98
C PRO A 207 31.83 -20.07 1.74
N ARG A 208 31.20 -20.06 0.57
CA ARG A 208 31.81 -20.51 -0.70
C ARG A 208 31.80 -19.42 -1.76
N ILE A 209 32.94 -19.24 -2.44
CA ILE A 209 32.99 -18.39 -3.63
C ILE A 209 32.20 -19.08 -4.74
N ARG A 210 31.19 -18.40 -5.28
CA ARG A 210 30.34 -18.92 -6.35
C ARG A 210 31.18 -19.13 -7.62
N GLN A 211 31.14 -20.33 -8.18
CA GLN A 211 31.88 -20.68 -9.40
C GLN A 211 31.02 -20.43 -10.65
N GLY A 212 31.66 -20.03 -11.75
CA GLY A 212 31.00 -19.76 -13.04
C GLY A 212 30.52 -20.99 -13.80
N GLY A 213 30.78 -22.20 -13.28
CA GLY A 213 30.28 -23.45 -13.82
C GLY A 213 30.75 -23.73 -15.25
N SER A 214 29.86 -24.26 -16.09
CA SER A 214 30.15 -24.60 -17.48
C SER A 214 30.37 -23.39 -18.39
N ALA A 215 29.78 -22.24 -18.05
CA ALA A 215 29.89 -21.02 -18.84
C ALA A 215 31.25 -20.32 -18.65
N LYS A 216 31.90 -20.51 -17.50
CA LYS A 216 33.15 -19.85 -17.16
C LYS A 216 33.96 -20.62 -16.12
N ALA A 217 35.24 -20.84 -16.40
CA ALA A 217 36.19 -21.34 -15.40
C ALA A 217 36.46 -20.31 -14.28
N GLY A 218 36.56 -20.79 -13.05
CA GLY A 218 36.80 -19.97 -11.85
C GLY A 218 35.54 -19.25 -11.34
N PRO A 219 35.72 -18.21 -10.50
CA PRO A 219 34.60 -17.51 -9.85
C PRO A 219 33.64 -16.82 -10.83
N VAL A 220 32.36 -16.71 -10.42
CA VAL A 220 31.41 -15.76 -11.02
C VAL A 220 31.99 -14.36 -10.88
N VAL A 221 31.89 -13.58 -11.95
CA VAL A 221 32.22 -12.15 -11.97
C VAL A 221 30.91 -11.40 -12.22
N THR A 222 30.55 -10.49 -11.33
CA THR A 222 29.33 -9.68 -11.45
C THR A 222 29.49 -8.61 -12.52
N ASP A 223 28.40 -7.96 -12.91
CA ASP A 223 28.39 -6.79 -13.81
C ASP A 223 29.29 -5.65 -13.30
N ASN A 224 29.58 -5.63 -11.99
CA ASN A 224 30.45 -4.65 -11.33
C ASN A 224 31.91 -5.11 -11.22
N GLY A 225 32.29 -6.25 -11.82
CA GLY A 225 33.64 -6.81 -11.77
C GLY A 225 34.00 -7.48 -10.44
N MET A 226 33.02 -7.73 -9.57
CA MET A 226 33.22 -8.31 -8.24
C MET A 226 32.96 -9.82 -8.23
N TRP A 227 33.24 -10.48 -7.11
CA TRP A 227 32.89 -11.90 -6.90
C TRP A 227 31.68 -12.03 -5.99
N ILE A 228 31.00 -13.18 -6.05
CA ILE A 228 29.97 -13.57 -5.07
C ILE A 228 30.53 -14.62 -4.12
N ILE A 229 30.31 -14.42 -2.82
CA ILE A 229 30.42 -15.46 -1.80
C ILE A 229 29.04 -15.81 -1.27
N ASP A 230 28.64 -17.08 -1.39
CA ASP A 230 27.41 -17.61 -0.85
C ASP A 230 27.67 -18.04 0.60
N ALA A 231 27.09 -17.33 1.55
CA ALA A 231 27.31 -17.53 2.98
C ALA A 231 26.10 -18.22 3.63
N PRO A 232 26.15 -19.54 3.94
CA PRO A 232 25.10 -20.19 4.69
C PRO A 232 25.06 -19.66 6.12
N PHE A 233 23.87 -19.55 6.69
CA PHE A 233 23.64 -19.28 8.12
C PHE A 233 22.41 -20.10 8.56
N PRO A 234 22.18 -20.26 9.87
CA PRO A 234 20.89 -20.73 10.38
C PRO A 234 19.74 -19.83 9.90
N ALA A 235 18.51 -20.36 9.92
CA ALA A 235 17.31 -19.58 9.63
C ALA A 235 17.29 -18.29 10.46
N LEU A 236 17.13 -17.14 9.79
CA LEU A 236 17.20 -15.84 10.45
C LEU A 236 15.94 -15.61 11.29
N LYS A 237 16.10 -14.87 12.37
CA LYS A 237 15.00 -14.47 13.25
C LYS A 237 14.45 -13.12 12.83
N LEU A 238 13.15 -12.96 13.00
CA LEU A 238 12.52 -11.65 13.07
C LEU A 238 12.65 -11.11 14.48
N THR A 239 12.43 -9.80 14.63
CA THR A 239 12.50 -9.14 15.95
C THR A 239 11.60 -9.84 16.96
N LYS A 240 10.40 -10.26 16.54
CA LYS A 240 9.42 -10.94 17.39
C LYS A 240 9.80 -12.37 17.81
N ASP A 241 10.78 -12.98 17.14
CA ASP A 241 11.24 -14.34 17.51
C ASP A 241 12.37 -14.33 18.54
N LEU A 242 12.90 -13.15 18.86
CA LEU A 242 14.01 -13.02 19.79
C LEU A 242 13.53 -13.29 21.21
N ALA A 243 14.25 -14.18 21.91
CA ALA A 243 14.01 -14.42 23.32
C ALA A 243 14.35 -13.16 24.15
N GLU A 244 13.80 -13.06 25.36
CA GLU A 244 14.08 -11.95 26.26
C GLU A 244 15.60 -11.77 26.47
N GLY A 245 16.08 -10.55 26.23
CA GLY A 245 17.50 -10.20 26.31
C GLY A 245 18.39 -10.80 25.21
N ASP A 246 17.84 -11.44 24.17
CA ASP A 246 18.54 -11.72 22.92
C ASP A 246 18.46 -10.49 22.00
N LYS A 247 19.61 -10.00 21.53
CA LYS A 247 19.70 -8.84 20.65
C LYS A 247 19.69 -9.23 19.17
N GLY A 248 19.75 -10.53 18.85
CA GLY A 248 19.86 -11.02 17.48
C GLY A 248 21.16 -10.62 16.79
N ASP A 249 22.20 -10.27 17.55
CA ASP A 249 23.49 -9.76 17.05
C ASP A 249 24.58 -10.85 16.94
N GLY A 250 24.18 -12.12 16.97
CA GLY A 250 25.07 -13.27 16.93
C GLY A 250 25.69 -13.65 18.28
N SER A 251 25.60 -12.81 19.32
CA SER A 251 26.22 -13.08 20.63
C SER A 251 25.72 -14.36 21.31
N LYS A 252 24.48 -14.77 21.00
CA LYS A 252 23.85 -16.02 21.47
C LYS A 252 23.73 -17.08 20.37
N GLY A 253 24.42 -16.92 19.24
CA GLY A 253 24.26 -17.79 18.06
C GLY A 253 22.99 -17.54 17.24
N THR A 254 22.20 -16.53 17.62
CA THR A 254 21.00 -16.09 16.92
C THR A 254 21.30 -14.85 16.09
N TRP A 255 20.83 -14.81 14.85
CA TRP A 255 20.89 -13.65 13.98
C TRP A 255 19.49 -13.14 13.64
N GLU A 256 19.21 -11.88 13.98
CA GLU A 256 18.08 -11.13 13.43
C GLU A 256 18.44 -10.60 12.04
N VAL A 257 17.46 -10.55 11.13
CA VAL A 257 17.66 -10.21 9.71
C VAL A 257 18.40 -8.88 9.54
N HIS A 258 17.91 -7.82 10.17
CA HIS A 258 18.48 -6.48 10.07
C HIS A 258 19.85 -6.36 10.75
N ALA A 259 20.06 -7.00 11.89
CA ALA A 259 21.33 -7.06 12.60
C ALA A 259 22.43 -7.73 11.76
N LEU A 260 22.15 -8.90 11.18
CA LEU A 260 23.11 -9.61 10.33
C LEU A 260 23.40 -8.82 9.05
N GLY A 261 22.36 -8.30 8.38
CA GLY A 261 22.52 -7.48 7.17
C GLY A 261 23.46 -6.29 7.39
N ARG A 262 23.26 -5.52 8.46
CA ARG A 262 24.17 -4.42 8.84
C ARG A 262 25.58 -4.91 9.18
N ARG A 263 25.70 -6.02 9.90
CA ARG A 263 27.00 -6.56 10.31
C ARG A 263 27.84 -6.98 9.10
N LEU A 264 27.23 -7.62 8.12
CA LEU A 264 27.86 -8.06 6.87
C LEU A 264 28.26 -6.88 5.99
N LYS A 265 27.37 -5.90 5.82
CA LYS A 265 27.61 -4.72 4.97
C LYS A 265 28.79 -3.87 5.46
N ARG A 266 29.09 -3.87 6.77
CA ARG A 266 30.21 -3.15 7.38
C ARG A 266 31.59 -3.82 7.20
N ILE A 267 31.65 -5.02 6.64
CA ILE A 267 32.93 -5.73 6.43
C ILE A 267 33.69 -5.08 5.28
N VAL A 268 34.94 -4.69 5.52
CA VAL A 268 35.83 -4.13 4.47
C VAL A 268 35.99 -5.12 3.33
N GLY A 269 35.71 -4.66 2.11
CA GLY A 269 35.75 -5.46 0.90
C GLY A 269 34.43 -6.14 0.55
N VAL A 270 33.38 -6.02 1.36
CA VAL A 270 32.00 -6.31 0.95
C VAL A 270 31.48 -5.11 0.17
N LEU A 271 31.13 -5.32 -1.11
CA LEU A 271 30.43 -4.33 -1.90
C LEU A 271 28.96 -4.25 -1.48
N ASP A 272 28.25 -5.37 -1.43
CA ASP A 272 26.86 -5.41 -0.97
C ASP A 272 26.42 -6.83 -0.55
N VAL A 273 25.25 -6.93 0.08
CA VAL A 273 24.71 -8.14 0.70
C VAL A 273 23.33 -8.41 0.12
N GLY A 274 23.05 -9.65 -0.24
CA GLY A 274 21.77 -10.09 -0.79
C GLY A 274 20.58 -10.04 0.18
N LEU A 275 20.73 -9.46 1.37
CA LEU A 275 19.63 -9.17 2.28
C LEU A 275 19.03 -7.80 1.97
N PHE A 276 17.74 -7.77 1.66
CA PHE A 276 16.93 -6.57 1.45
C PHE A 276 15.98 -6.46 2.65
N HIS A 277 16.30 -5.56 3.58
CA HIS A 277 15.71 -5.55 4.93
C HIS A 277 15.49 -4.13 5.49
N GLY A 278 14.82 -4.01 6.64
CA GLY A 278 14.61 -2.70 7.29
C GLY A 278 13.44 -1.92 6.66
N ARG A 279 13.65 -0.64 6.36
CA ARG A 279 12.56 0.25 5.89
C ARG A 279 12.29 0.09 4.39
N ASN A 280 11.03 0.27 4.00
CA ASN A 280 10.61 0.43 2.60
C ASN A 280 10.59 1.91 2.16
N GLY A 281 10.44 2.17 0.87
CA GLY A 281 10.53 3.53 0.31
C GLY A 281 9.52 4.53 0.90
N ILE A 282 8.31 4.07 1.23
CA ILE A 282 7.27 4.90 1.84
C ILE A 282 7.64 5.25 3.30
N GLN A 283 8.15 4.28 4.06
CA GLN A 283 8.58 4.49 5.44
C GLN A 283 9.74 5.47 5.55
N VAL A 284 10.68 5.44 4.60
CA VAL A 284 11.78 6.40 4.48
C VAL A 284 11.25 7.79 4.15
N ALA A 285 10.39 7.91 3.14
CA ALA A 285 9.81 9.19 2.73
C ALA A 285 9.07 9.88 3.89
N ASN A 286 8.35 9.10 4.71
CA ASN A 286 7.59 9.60 5.85
C ASN A 286 8.46 9.99 7.06
N SER A 287 9.66 9.43 7.20
CA SER A 287 10.54 9.75 8.34
C SER A 287 11.40 11.00 8.11
N GLY A 288 11.41 11.57 6.90
CA GLY A 288 12.30 12.68 6.54
C GLY A 288 13.79 12.30 6.60
N GLU A 289 14.09 11.01 6.68
CA GLU A 289 15.45 10.47 6.63
C GLU A 289 15.84 10.25 5.17
N GLU A 290 17.13 10.41 4.87
CA GLU A 290 17.66 10.18 3.53
C GLU A 290 18.37 8.83 3.44
N GLY A 291 18.29 8.21 2.26
CA GLY A 291 18.70 6.83 2.02
C GLY A 291 17.48 5.98 1.71
N GLY A 292 17.43 5.42 0.50
CA GLY A 292 16.25 4.73 0.01
C GLY A 292 15.85 3.47 0.77
N GLY A 293 14.56 3.14 0.74
CA GLY A 293 14.06 1.91 1.35
C GLY A 293 14.40 0.69 0.50
N GLN A 294 15.15 -0.26 1.06
CA GLN A 294 15.52 -1.50 0.36
C GLN A 294 14.46 -2.61 0.51
N LYS A 295 13.53 -2.51 1.47
CA LYS A 295 12.46 -3.50 1.64
C LYS A 295 11.30 -3.24 0.67
N PRO A 296 10.68 -4.28 0.07
CA PRO A 296 9.45 -4.11 -0.69
C PRO A 296 8.34 -3.43 0.10
N VAL A 297 7.50 -2.67 -0.59
CA VAL A 297 6.22 -2.17 -0.07
C VAL A 297 5.11 -3.22 -0.21
N ALA A 298 5.26 -4.14 -1.16
CA ALA A 298 4.35 -5.25 -1.43
C ALA A 298 5.09 -6.40 -2.11
N ALA A 299 4.58 -7.62 -1.94
CA ALA A 299 5.01 -8.80 -2.68
C ALA A 299 3.79 -9.56 -3.24
N TYR A 300 3.94 -10.05 -4.47
CA TYR A 300 2.93 -10.82 -5.19
C TYR A 300 3.47 -12.21 -5.49
N PHE A 301 2.70 -13.23 -5.10
CA PHE A 301 3.04 -14.63 -5.28
C PHE A 301 2.02 -15.30 -6.17
N GLY A 302 2.47 -15.76 -7.33
CA GLY A 302 1.64 -16.59 -8.20
C GLY A 302 1.51 -17.98 -7.62
N MET A 303 0.29 -18.47 -7.53
CA MET A 303 -0.05 -19.75 -6.92
C MET A 303 -0.13 -20.86 -7.98
N ALA A 304 0.06 -22.10 -7.55
CA ALA A 304 0.05 -23.26 -8.47
C ALA A 304 -1.33 -23.49 -9.12
N ASP A 305 -2.40 -23.01 -8.49
CA ASP A 305 -3.78 -23.07 -8.96
C ASP A 305 -4.15 -21.93 -9.94
N GLY A 306 -3.21 -21.02 -10.24
CA GLY A 306 -3.41 -19.86 -11.09
C GLY A 306 -3.85 -18.59 -10.35
N GLY A 307 -4.08 -18.66 -9.03
CA GLY A 307 -4.33 -17.50 -8.19
C GLY A 307 -3.10 -16.61 -7.98
N VAL A 308 -3.31 -15.45 -7.38
CA VAL A 308 -2.22 -14.57 -6.92
C VAL A 308 -2.47 -14.21 -5.46
N GLU A 309 -1.53 -14.57 -4.60
CA GLU A 309 -1.49 -14.11 -3.22
C GLU A 309 -0.73 -12.78 -3.19
N SER A 310 -1.43 -11.69 -2.88
CA SER A 310 -0.84 -10.40 -2.55
C SER A 310 -1.07 -10.13 -1.06
N GLY A 311 0.00 -9.76 -0.34
CA GLY A 311 0.02 -9.68 1.12
C GLY A 311 -1.25 -9.10 1.77
N ILE A 312 -1.63 -9.68 2.90
CA ILE A 312 -2.79 -9.31 3.71
C ILE A 312 -2.61 -7.88 4.25
N GLU A 313 -3.59 -7.00 4.03
CA GLU A 313 -3.60 -5.61 4.51
C GLU A 313 -4.82 -5.35 5.41
N VAL A 314 -4.62 -4.84 6.62
CA VAL A 314 -5.72 -4.35 7.45
C VAL A 314 -6.14 -2.97 6.96
N LEU A 315 -7.34 -2.86 6.38
CA LEU A 315 -7.91 -1.63 5.85
C LEU A 315 -8.54 -0.76 6.95
N SER A 316 -9.24 -1.41 7.89
CA SER A 316 -9.90 -0.75 9.04
C SER A 316 -9.90 -1.70 10.24
N GLN A 317 -9.85 -1.14 11.45
CA GLN A 317 -10.01 -1.90 12.69
C GLN A 317 -10.80 -1.09 13.73
N GLU A 318 -11.61 -1.77 14.53
CA GLU A 318 -12.25 -1.26 15.74
C GLU A 318 -12.05 -2.28 16.85
N ILE A 319 -11.56 -1.84 18.01
CA ILE A 319 -11.22 -2.72 19.14
C ILE A 319 -12.00 -2.26 20.36
N SER A 320 -12.67 -3.20 21.00
CA SER A 320 -13.35 -3.03 22.28
C SER A 320 -12.74 -3.97 23.33
N ASP A 321 -13.20 -3.85 24.57
CA ASP A 321 -12.83 -4.76 25.65
C ASP A 321 -13.32 -6.20 25.42
N GLU A 322 -14.26 -6.40 24.49
CA GLU A 322 -14.90 -7.69 24.21
C GLU A 322 -14.35 -8.37 22.95
N PHE A 323 -14.02 -7.60 21.91
CA PHE A 323 -13.51 -8.13 20.64
C PHE A 323 -12.80 -7.05 19.80
N GLY A 324 -11.93 -7.51 18.89
CA GLY A 324 -11.41 -6.70 17.79
C GLY A 324 -12.11 -7.06 16.49
N SER A 325 -12.58 -6.06 15.75
CA SER A 325 -13.15 -6.21 14.41
C SER A 325 -12.21 -5.62 13.37
N TYR A 326 -11.95 -6.35 12.30
CA TYR A 326 -11.00 -5.99 11.28
C TYR A 326 -11.63 -6.16 9.89
N ARG A 327 -11.40 -5.15 9.05
CA ARG A 327 -11.68 -5.20 7.61
C ARG A 327 -10.34 -5.36 6.91
N ILE A 328 -10.11 -6.51 6.28
CA ILE A 328 -8.80 -6.96 5.81
C ILE A 328 -8.87 -7.25 4.32
N ARG A 329 -7.95 -6.70 3.52
CA ARG A 329 -7.76 -7.09 2.12
C ARG A 329 -6.82 -8.29 2.04
N ALA A 330 -7.25 -9.36 1.40
CA ALA A 330 -6.39 -10.46 0.97
C ALA A 330 -6.63 -10.69 -0.53
N GLY A 331 -5.58 -10.54 -1.35
CA GLY A 331 -5.77 -10.52 -2.81
C GLY A 331 -6.65 -9.34 -3.26
N GLN A 332 -7.64 -9.62 -4.13
CA GLN A 332 -8.63 -8.64 -4.60
C GLN A 332 -9.90 -8.57 -3.72
N ARG A 333 -9.96 -9.35 -2.63
CA ARG A 333 -11.14 -9.43 -1.77
C ARG A 333 -10.92 -8.73 -0.46
N VAL A 334 -12.00 -8.15 0.05
CA VAL A 334 -12.07 -7.67 1.41
C VAL A 334 -12.80 -8.69 2.27
N HIS A 335 -12.23 -8.97 3.43
CA HIS A 335 -12.67 -9.94 4.41
C HIS A 335 -12.95 -9.26 5.75
N TYR A 336 -13.90 -9.79 6.49
CA TYR A 336 -14.26 -9.30 7.82
C TYR A 336 -13.86 -10.32 8.86
N VAL A 337 -12.97 -9.93 9.77
CA VAL A 337 -12.45 -10.80 10.82
C VAL A 337 -12.84 -10.23 12.17
N THR A 338 -13.51 -11.03 13.00
CA THR A 338 -13.77 -10.71 14.40
C THR A 338 -12.90 -11.60 15.26
N ILE A 339 -12.25 -11.02 16.26
CA ILE A 339 -11.33 -11.72 17.14
C ILE A 339 -11.78 -11.45 18.57
N ALA A 340 -12.13 -12.52 19.30
CA ALA A 340 -12.53 -12.38 20.69
C ALA A 340 -11.40 -11.76 21.55
N ALA A 341 -11.77 -10.99 22.58
CA ALA A 341 -10.80 -10.46 23.52
C ALA A 341 -9.94 -11.58 24.13
N LYS A 342 -8.68 -11.28 24.42
CA LYS A 342 -7.68 -12.21 25.00
C LYS A 342 -7.20 -13.33 24.07
N VAL A 343 -7.67 -13.40 22.82
CA VAL A 343 -7.05 -14.28 21.81
C VAL A 343 -5.62 -13.82 21.54
N PHE A 344 -5.41 -12.52 21.40
CA PHE A 344 -4.09 -11.90 21.35
C PHE A 344 -3.98 -10.85 22.46
N ASP A 345 -2.76 -10.47 22.80
CA ASP A 345 -2.51 -9.34 23.68
C ASP A 345 -2.92 -8.02 23.02
N ASP A 346 -3.16 -6.99 23.82
CA ASP A 346 -3.68 -5.70 23.35
C ASP A 346 -2.76 -5.03 22.32
N ASP A 347 -1.43 -5.23 22.43
CA ASP A 347 -0.47 -4.65 21.49
C ASP A 347 -0.55 -5.33 20.12
N THR A 348 -0.69 -6.67 20.11
CA THR A 348 -0.96 -7.44 18.89
C THR A 348 -2.28 -7.01 18.26
N MET A 349 -3.36 -6.90 19.05
CA MET A 349 -4.68 -6.48 18.55
C MET A 349 -4.62 -5.08 17.93
N CYS A 350 -3.88 -4.15 18.54
CA CYS A 350 -3.79 -2.77 18.06
C CYS A 350 -2.89 -2.58 16.83
N ARG A 351 -1.95 -3.49 16.56
CA ARG A 351 -0.93 -3.33 15.52
C ARG A 351 -1.13 -4.31 14.36
N PRO A 352 -1.65 -3.85 13.21
CA PRO A 352 -1.87 -4.69 12.02
C PRO A 352 -0.70 -5.60 11.63
N HIS A 353 0.53 -5.11 11.69
CA HIS A 353 1.71 -5.88 11.29
C HIS A 353 2.04 -7.04 12.26
N LEU A 354 1.65 -6.94 13.54
CA LEU A 354 1.76 -8.04 14.50
C LEU A 354 0.61 -9.02 14.32
N LEU A 355 -0.61 -8.49 14.18
CA LEU A 355 -1.82 -9.27 14.04
C LEU A 355 -1.81 -10.16 12.81
N VAL A 356 -1.55 -9.59 11.63
CA VAL A 356 -1.65 -10.28 10.34
C VAL A 356 -0.83 -11.55 10.30
N SER A 357 0.36 -11.54 10.92
CA SER A 357 1.24 -12.71 10.98
C SER A 357 0.76 -13.86 11.86
N GLN A 358 -0.26 -13.62 12.69
CA GLN A 358 -0.83 -14.58 13.63
C GLN A 358 -2.25 -15.00 13.24
N LEU A 359 -2.81 -14.42 12.19
CA LEU A 359 -4.14 -14.79 11.71
C LEU A 359 -4.10 -16.17 11.02
N PRO A 360 -5.21 -16.92 11.09
CA PRO A 360 -5.38 -18.12 10.26
C PRO A 360 -5.30 -17.77 8.76
N ASP A 361 -5.00 -18.77 7.94
CA ASP A 361 -5.06 -18.63 6.49
C ASP A 361 -6.46 -18.20 6.03
N PHE A 362 -6.53 -17.40 4.98
CA PHE A 362 -7.78 -16.90 4.39
C PHE A 362 -8.18 -17.85 3.25
N PRO A 363 -9.18 -18.74 3.44
CA PRO A 363 -9.49 -19.74 2.42
C PRO A 363 -10.10 -19.06 1.20
N ASN A 364 -9.73 -19.49 0.00
CA ASN A 364 -10.22 -18.90 -1.25
C ASN A 364 -11.65 -19.40 -1.59
N THR A 365 -12.63 -19.04 -0.75
CA THR A 365 -14.06 -19.37 -0.89
C THR A 365 -14.93 -18.14 -0.60
N GLU A 366 -16.23 -18.19 -0.90
CA GLU A 366 -17.18 -17.05 -0.79
C GLU A 366 -17.63 -16.72 0.64
N TRP A 367 -16.81 -16.98 1.66
CA TRP A 367 -17.17 -16.61 3.03
C TRP A 367 -17.13 -15.09 3.20
N THR A 368 -17.97 -14.59 4.10
CA THR A 368 -18.13 -13.16 4.36
C THR A 368 -17.47 -12.72 5.66
N ARG A 369 -17.48 -13.59 6.68
CA ARG A 369 -16.89 -13.34 8.00
C ARG A 369 -16.07 -14.51 8.50
N MET A 370 -14.99 -14.20 9.23
CA MET A 370 -14.21 -15.15 10.00
C MET A 370 -14.23 -14.73 11.47
N GLU A 371 -14.54 -15.66 12.36
CA GLU A 371 -14.39 -15.47 13.80
C GLU A 371 -13.17 -16.25 14.30
N VAL A 372 -12.24 -15.56 14.95
CA VAL A 372 -11.00 -16.14 15.46
C VAL A 372 -11.07 -16.22 16.97
N SER A 373 -10.82 -17.42 17.51
CA SER A 373 -10.85 -17.71 18.94
C SER A 373 -9.73 -18.67 19.34
N ARG A 374 -9.54 -18.86 20.65
CA ARG A 374 -8.64 -19.90 21.19
C ARG A 374 -9.45 -21.05 21.76
N ARG A 375 -8.99 -22.27 21.49
CA ARG A 375 -9.47 -23.48 22.15
C ARG A 375 -8.97 -23.53 23.60
N PRO A 376 -9.59 -24.36 24.47
CA PRO A 376 -9.13 -24.54 25.85
C PRO A 376 -7.67 -25.02 25.98
N ASP A 377 -7.12 -25.66 24.93
CA ASP A 377 -5.73 -26.11 24.85
C ASP A 377 -4.75 -24.99 24.43
N GLY A 378 -5.24 -23.77 24.19
CA GLY A 378 -4.46 -22.61 23.78
C GLY A 378 -4.25 -22.48 22.27
N SER A 379 -4.64 -23.48 21.46
CA SER A 379 -4.53 -23.44 20.00
C SER A 379 -5.52 -22.45 19.38
N LEU A 380 -5.10 -21.81 18.29
CA LEU A 380 -5.95 -20.90 17.52
C LEU A 380 -6.96 -21.70 16.69
N THR A 381 -8.20 -21.24 16.62
CA THR A 381 -9.24 -21.81 15.76
C THR A 381 -10.02 -20.70 15.10
N SER A 382 -10.59 -20.99 13.93
CA SER A 382 -11.43 -20.05 13.18
C SER A 382 -12.71 -20.69 12.70
N GLU A 383 -13.79 -19.92 12.72
CA GLU A 383 -15.07 -20.29 12.14
C GLU A 383 -15.43 -19.32 11.00
N LEU A 384 -15.89 -19.87 9.87
CA LEU A 384 -16.27 -19.09 8.70
C LEU A 384 -17.79 -18.99 8.62
N SER A 385 -18.29 -17.78 8.38
CA SER A 385 -19.69 -17.54 8.02
C SER A 385 -19.79 -17.14 6.55
N TYR A 386 -20.85 -17.60 5.91
CA TYR A 386 -21.22 -17.30 4.52
C TYR A 386 -22.47 -16.41 4.46
N ASP A 387 -22.94 -15.93 5.61
CA ASP A 387 -24.14 -15.11 5.68
C ASP A 387 -23.88 -13.76 4.99
N PRO A 388 -24.83 -13.27 4.17
CA PRO A 388 -24.64 -12.01 3.48
C PRO A 388 -24.44 -10.86 4.48
N LEU A 389 -23.48 -9.98 4.18
CA LEU A 389 -23.28 -8.76 4.96
C LEU A 389 -24.38 -7.74 4.64
N PRO A 390 -24.81 -6.92 5.63
CA PRO A 390 -25.77 -5.86 5.39
C PRO A 390 -25.28 -4.91 4.29
N ALA A 391 -26.15 -4.47 3.39
CA ALA A 391 -25.80 -3.58 2.29
C ALA A 391 -26.71 -2.36 2.29
N VAL A 392 -26.24 -1.27 1.71
CA VAL A 392 -27.10 -0.14 1.34
C VAL A 392 -28.11 -0.63 0.29
N LYS A 393 -29.40 -0.40 0.53
CA LYS A 393 -30.51 -0.82 -0.31
C LYS A 393 -31.03 0.31 -1.21
N THR A 394 -30.86 1.56 -0.78
CA THR A 394 -31.29 2.74 -1.53
C THR A 394 -30.34 3.03 -2.69
N ILE A 395 -30.48 2.27 -3.79
CA ILE A 395 -29.64 2.35 -4.99
C ILE A 395 -30.38 3.09 -6.10
N TRP A 396 -30.21 4.41 -6.18
CA TRP A 396 -30.90 5.26 -7.15
C TRP A 396 -29.98 5.80 -8.27
N HIS A 397 -28.71 6.07 -7.96
CA HIS A 397 -27.73 6.50 -8.96
C HIS A 397 -27.20 5.33 -9.83
N PRO A 398 -27.05 5.48 -11.15
CA PRO A 398 -26.71 4.37 -12.05
C PRO A 398 -25.24 3.92 -11.99
N LYS A 399 -24.33 4.76 -11.50
CA LYS A 399 -22.90 4.42 -11.37
C LYS A 399 -22.63 3.72 -10.05
N THR A 400 -21.91 2.60 -10.13
CA THR A 400 -21.28 1.89 -9.02
C THR A 400 -19.76 1.88 -9.23
N ILE A 401 -19.00 2.05 -8.14
CA ILE A 401 -17.55 2.15 -8.18
C ILE A 401 -16.96 1.23 -7.10
N ASP A 402 -16.04 0.34 -7.47
CA ASP A 402 -15.31 -0.47 -6.51
C ASP A 402 -14.40 0.41 -5.64
N VAL A 403 -14.55 0.32 -4.33
CA VAL A 403 -13.76 1.07 -3.34
C VAL A 403 -12.26 0.85 -3.49
N LEU A 404 -11.83 -0.36 -3.91
CA LEU A 404 -10.41 -0.65 -4.10
C LEU A 404 -9.83 -0.01 -5.36
N SER A 405 -10.66 0.42 -6.30
CA SER A 405 -10.23 1.13 -7.52
C SER A 405 -9.99 2.63 -7.31
N LEU A 406 -10.43 3.18 -6.18
CA LEU A 406 -10.31 4.60 -5.87
C LEU A 406 -8.93 4.94 -5.30
N LEU A 407 -8.21 5.85 -5.96
CA LEU A 407 -6.94 6.36 -5.45
C LEU A 407 -7.20 7.28 -4.25
N LYS A 408 -6.81 6.82 -3.05
CA LYS A 408 -6.91 7.61 -1.82
C LYS A 408 -5.84 8.72 -1.81
N VAL A 409 -6.29 9.96 -1.64
CA VAL A 409 -5.45 11.15 -1.52
C VAL A 409 -5.20 11.48 -0.06
N LYS A 410 -6.28 11.52 0.73
CA LYS A 410 -6.24 11.90 2.14
C LYS A 410 -7.31 11.14 2.91
N ARG A 411 -7.01 10.72 4.14
CA ARG A 411 -8.01 10.18 5.07
C ARG A 411 -8.47 11.30 6.00
N HIS A 412 -9.78 11.49 6.13
CA HIS A 412 -10.37 12.43 7.09
C HIS A 412 -10.69 11.74 8.41
N ARG A 413 -11.49 10.66 8.35
CA ARG A 413 -11.83 9.81 9.50
C ARG A 413 -11.97 8.35 9.06
N SER A 414 -12.37 7.46 9.97
CA SER A 414 -12.73 6.08 9.58
C SER A 414 -13.90 6.14 8.59
N GLY A 415 -13.80 5.43 7.47
CA GLY A 415 -14.84 5.40 6.45
C GLY A 415 -14.93 6.64 5.55
N VAL A 416 -14.22 7.74 5.84
CA VAL A 416 -14.29 8.98 5.03
C VAL A 416 -12.91 9.36 4.49
N ASN A 417 -12.78 9.32 3.17
CA ASN A 417 -11.52 9.59 2.46
C ASN A 417 -11.75 10.57 1.31
N GLU A 418 -10.78 11.45 1.09
CA GLU A 418 -10.63 12.14 -0.18
C GLU A 418 -9.97 11.19 -1.18
N VAL A 419 -10.55 11.08 -2.37
CA VAL A 419 -10.11 10.21 -3.45
C VAL A 419 -10.04 10.98 -4.77
N LEU A 420 -9.31 10.45 -5.75
CA LEU A 420 -9.44 10.91 -7.14
C LEU A 420 -10.47 10.07 -7.88
N PHE A 421 -11.42 10.75 -8.51
CA PHE A 421 -12.40 10.15 -9.39
C PHE A 421 -12.46 10.92 -10.71
N SER A 422 -12.20 10.23 -11.82
CA SER A 422 -12.09 10.84 -13.15
C SER A 422 -11.11 12.03 -13.20
N GLY A 423 -10.03 11.96 -12.41
CA GLY A 423 -9.00 13.01 -12.31
C GLY A 423 -9.35 14.20 -11.41
N LEU A 424 -10.54 14.21 -10.80
CA LEU A 424 -10.99 15.27 -9.89
C LEU A 424 -11.07 14.77 -8.44
N PRO A 425 -10.81 15.63 -7.44
CA PRO A 425 -11.05 15.29 -6.04
C PRO A 425 -12.51 14.98 -5.75
N ALA A 426 -12.76 13.94 -4.96
CA ALA A 426 -14.08 13.52 -4.51
C ALA A 426 -14.01 13.03 -3.06
N THR A 427 -15.15 13.07 -2.35
CA THR A 427 -15.30 12.53 -1.00
C THR A 427 -15.93 11.15 -1.08
N CYS A 428 -15.19 10.13 -0.65
CA CYS A 428 -15.67 8.75 -0.55
C CYS A 428 -16.05 8.45 0.91
N LYS A 429 -17.34 8.16 1.15
CA LYS A 429 -17.87 7.71 2.43
C LYS A 429 -18.28 6.24 2.34
N ILE A 430 -17.79 5.40 3.23
CA ILE A 430 -18.11 3.97 3.30
C ILE A 430 -18.41 3.54 4.74
N ALA A 431 -19.28 2.54 4.87
CA ALA A 431 -19.38 1.74 6.08
C ALA A 431 -18.17 0.80 6.15
N CYS A 432 -17.26 1.06 7.08
CA CYS A 432 -16.16 0.15 7.36
C CYS A 432 -16.67 -1.17 7.93
N PHE A 433 -17.76 -1.16 8.70
CA PHE A 433 -18.34 -2.32 9.34
C PHE A 433 -19.86 -2.39 9.21
N ALA A 434 -20.43 -3.58 9.45
CA ALA A 434 -21.85 -3.86 9.26
C ALA A 434 -22.78 -2.92 10.05
N TRP A 435 -22.38 -2.52 11.27
CA TRP A 435 -23.17 -1.62 12.13
C TRP A 435 -23.23 -0.17 11.62
N GLN A 436 -22.36 0.22 10.69
CA GLN A 436 -22.36 1.56 10.08
C GLN A 436 -23.29 1.65 8.85
N ILE A 437 -23.74 0.51 8.30
CA ILE A 437 -24.61 0.48 7.12
C ILE A 437 -25.91 1.26 7.31
N PRO A 438 -26.63 1.20 8.46
CA PRO A 438 -27.84 1.99 8.65
C PRO A 438 -27.63 3.50 8.52
N SER A 439 -26.53 4.03 9.04
CA SER A 439 -26.20 5.46 8.92
C SER A 439 -25.88 5.85 7.48
N ILE A 440 -25.11 5.03 6.76
CA ILE A 440 -24.82 5.26 5.33
C ILE A 440 -26.08 5.11 4.46
N GLU A 441 -26.96 4.13 4.75
CA GLU A 441 -28.25 3.97 4.09
C GLU A 441 -29.10 5.23 4.24
N HIS A 442 -29.13 5.78 5.45
CA HIS A 442 -29.90 6.95 5.77
C HIS A 442 -29.38 8.20 5.05
N GLU A 443 -28.07 8.44 5.08
CA GLU A 443 -27.46 9.54 4.33
C GLU A 443 -27.68 9.37 2.81
N THR A 444 -27.59 8.14 2.29
CA THR A 444 -27.82 7.84 0.86
C THR A 444 -29.25 8.13 0.43
N TYR A 445 -30.23 7.81 1.29
CA TYR A 445 -31.64 8.14 1.08
C TYR A 445 -31.86 9.66 1.09
N THR A 446 -31.25 10.38 2.04
CA THR A 446 -31.35 11.84 2.06
C THR A 446 -30.85 12.48 0.75
N TYR A 447 -29.71 12.01 0.22
CA TYR A 447 -29.24 12.48 -1.09
C TYR A 447 -30.21 12.13 -2.24
N SER A 448 -30.93 11.00 -2.16
CA SER A 448 -31.92 10.67 -3.20
C SER A 448 -33.09 11.65 -3.18
N VAL A 449 -33.55 12.04 -1.98
CA VAL A 449 -34.61 13.04 -1.81
C VAL A 449 -34.16 14.40 -2.32
N VAL A 450 -32.94 14.84 -1.97
CA VAL A 450 -32.39 16.12 -2.45
C VAL A 450 -32.32 16.16 -3.98
N GLU A 451 -31.92 15.07 -4.63
CA GLU A 451 -31.86 15.02 -6.10
C GLU A 451 -33.26 14.94 -6.74
N GLU A 452 -34.21 14.20 -6.13
CA GLU A 452 -35.57 14.06 -6.63
C GLU A 452 -36.37 15.37 -6.59
N TYR A 453 -36.21 16.16 -5.52
CA TYR A 453 -36.93 17.42 -5.33
C TYR A 453 -36.28 18.62 -6.04
N ARG A 454 -35.13 18.43 -6.68
CA ARG A 454 -34.38 19.50 -7.33
C ARG A 454 -34.91 19.77 -8.74
N GLU A 455 -35.48 20.95 -8.96
CA GLU A 455 -35.87 21.41 -10.29
C GLU A 455 -34.73 22.18 -11.01
N PRO A 456 -34.72 22.22 -12.35
CA PRO A 456 -33.77 23.02 -13.11
C PRO A 456 -33.85 24.51 -12.76
N GLY A 457 -32.85 25.01 -12.03
CA GLY A 457 -32.77 26.41 -11.59
C GLY A 457 -32.73 26.56 -10.07
N ASP A 458 -33.08 25.51 -9.33
CA ASP A 458 -32.99 25.49 -7.88
C ASP A 458 -31.54 25.60 -7.39
N PRO A 459 -31.32 26.24 -6.23
CA PRO A 459 -30.00 26.32 -5.63
C PRO A 459 -29.47 24.91 -5.30
N VAL A 460 -28.21 24.67 -5.60
CA VAL A 460 -27.53 23.42 -5.25
C VAL A 460 -27.17 23.46 -3.78
N ILE A 461 -27.97 22.84 -2.92
CA ILE A 461 -27.79 22.94 -1.46
C ILE A 461 -26.93 21.83 -0.85
N ALA A 462 -26.47 20.85 -1.63
CA ALA A 462 -25.70 19.69 -1.17
C ALA A 462 -24.59 19.30 -2.17
N PRO A 463 -23.58 18.51 -1.76
CA PRO A 463 -22.64 17.89 -2.69
C PRO A 463 -23.35 17.07 -3.77
N VAL A 464 -22.87 17.13 -5.01
CA VAL A 464 -23.36 16.23 -6.06
C VAL A 464 -22.99 14.79 -5.74
N PHE A 465 -23.97 13.89 -5.82
CA PHE A 465 -23.77 12.45 -5.70
C PHE A 465 -23.18 11.89 -7.00
N LEU A 466 -21.98 11.32 -6.93
CA LEU A 466 -21.23 10.86 -8.10
C LEU A 466 -21.43 9.36 -8.40
N GLY A 467 -21.81 8.58 -7.38
CA GLY A 467 -22.12 7.17 -7.53
C GLY A 467 -22.05 6.38 -6.22
N HIS A 468 -22.56 5.16 -6.28
CA HIS A 468 -22.52 4.21 -5.17
C HIS A 468 -21.14 3.57 -5.08
N VAL A 469 -20.64 3.37 -3.86
CA VAL A 469 -19.36 2.70 -3.62
C VAL A 469 -19.62 1.25 -3.23
N THR A 470 -18.96 0.34 -3.94
CA THR A 470 -19.10 -1.11 -3.76
C THR A 470 -17.84 -1.75 -3.20
N GLU A 471 -18.01 -2.90 -2.55
CA GLU A 471 -16.95 -3.78 -2.10
C GLU A 471 -17.42 -5.23 -2.31
N ASN A 472 -16.62 -6.06 -2.99
CA ASN A 472 -17.01 -7.42 -3.36
C ASN A 472 -18.42 -7.48 -4.02
N GLY A 473 -18.79 -6.44 -4.78
CA GLY A 473 -20.11 -6.30 -5.40
C GLY A 473 -21.25 -5.83 -4.47
N ARG A 474 -21.03 -5.72 -3.16
CA ARG A 474 -21.98 -5.18 -2.18
C ARG A 474 -21.89 -3.65 -2.14
N VAL A 475 -23.01 -2.93 -2.11
CA VAL A 475 -23.00 -1.47 -1.89
C VAL A 475 -22.76 -1.17 -0.42
N ILE A 476 -21.72 -0.39 -0.14
CA ILE A 476 -21.26 -0.08 1.23
C ILE A 476 -21.15 1.42 1.51
N GLY A 477 -21.39 2.27 0.51
CA GLY A 477 -21.06 3.68 0.60
C GLY A 477 -21.47 4.49 -0.60
N MET A 478 -21.01 5.73 -0.61
CA MET A 478 -21.28 6.73 -1.63
C MET A 478 -20.04 7.55 -1.96
N LEU A 479 -20.00 8.04 -3.18
CA LEU A 479 -19.01 8.96 -3.68
C LEU A 479 -19.69 10.30 -3.95
N LEU A 480 -19.15 11.37 -3.37
CA LEU A 480 -19.69 12.72 -3.41
C LEU A 480 -18.66 13.66 -4.02
N GLU A 481 -19.11 14.77 -4.61
CA GLU A 481 -18.19 15.84 -4.96
C GLU A 481 -17.42 16.33 -3.73
N LYS A 482 -16.17 16.72 -3.92
CA LYS A 482 -15.43 17.44 -2.88
C LYS A 482 -15.88 18.90 -2.88
N LEU A 483 -16.28 19.39 -1.72
CA LEU A 483 -16.57 20.80 -1.51
C LEU A 483 -15.31 21.54 -1.05
N ASP A 484 -15.00 22.65 -1.71
CA ASP A 484 -14.03 23.64 -1.24
C ASP A 484 -14.78 24.86 -0.71
N GLY A 485 -14.48 25.28 0.52
CA GLY A 485 -15.15 26.41 1.17
C GLY A 485 -14.79 26.55 2.64
N ASP A 486 -15.24 27.63 3.26
CA ASP A 486 -15.09 27.86 4.69
C ASP A 486 -16.24 27.22 5.46
N PHE A 487 -16.02 26.89 6.73
CA PHE A 487 -17.12 26.57 7.64
C PHE A 487 -17.95 27.82 7.96
N ALA A 488 -19.23 27.64 8.21
CA ALA A 488 -20.13 28.74 8.55
C ALA A 488 -19.68 29.48 9.82
N SER A 489 -20.00 30.77 9.87
CA SER A 489 -19.91 31.62 11.06
C SER A 489 -21.25 32.32 11.32
N MET A 490 -21.32 33.09 12.40
CA MET A 490 -22.48 33.95 12.68
C MET A 490 -22.78 34.96 11.57
N ASP A 491 -21.79 35.36 10.79
CA ASP A 491 -21.99 36.29 9.66
C ASP A 491 -22.77 35.63 8.51
N ASP A 492 -22.75 34.30 8.43
CA ASP A 492 -23.39 33.51 7.39
C ASP A 492 -24.83 33.07 7.79
N LEU A 493 -25.28 33.41 9.02
CA LEU A 493 -26.57 32.98 9.57
C LEU A 493 -27.77 33.18 8.62
N PRO A 494 -27.94 34.31 7.92
CA PRO A 494 -29.07 34.46 6.99
C PRO A 494 -29.04 33.45 5.85
N ALA A 495 -27.86 33.19 5.27
CA ALA A 495 -27.71 32.26 4.14
C ALA A 495 -27.81 30.79 4.59
N CYS A 496 -27.27 30.47 5.78
CA CYS A 496 -27.43 29.14 6.39
C CYS A 496 -28.90 28.85 6.71
N ARG A 497 -29.63 29.84 7.26
CA ARG A 497 -31.07 29.73 7.55
C ARG A 497 -31.86 29.48 6.27
N GLU A 498 -31.65 30.27 5.23
CA GLU A 498 -32.32 30.10 3.94
C GLU A 498 -32.06 28.72 3.34
N THR A 499 -30.81 28.24 3.40
CA THR A 499 -30.43 26.91 2.89
C THR A 499 -31.10 25.79 3.68
N LEU A 500 -31.18 25.93 5.00
CA LEU A 500 -31.84 24.97 5.88
C LEU A 500 -33.37 24.96 5.68
N GLU A 501 -33.99 26.14 5.52
CA GLU A 501 -35.42 26.26 5.18
C GLU A 501 -35.72 25.62 3.81
N ASN A 502 -34.83 25.79 2.83
CA ASN A 502 -34.96 25.09 1.54
C ASN A 502 -34.87 23.56 1.69
N PHE A 503 -34.00 23.08 2.58
CA PHE A 503 -33.93 21.66 2.91
C PHE A 503 -35.22 21.15 3.60
N HIS A 504 -35.81 21.96 4.48
CA HIS A 504 -37.13 21.69 5.08
C HIS A 504 -38.26 21.60 4.06
N LEU A 505 -38.23 22.43 3.03
CA LEU A 505 -39.20 22.37 1.92
C LEU A 505 -39.10 21.07 1.10
N MET A 506 -37.95 20.39 1.13
CA MET A 506 -37.76 19.05 0.57
C MET A 506 -38.29 17.93 1.49
N ASN A 507 -39.08 18.29 2.51
CA ASN A 507 -39.68 17.39 3.49
C ASN A 507 -38.65 16.61 4.32
N MET A 508 -37.50 17.24 4.61
CA MET A 508 -36.41 16.71 5.42
C MET A 508 -35.95 17.72 6.49
N ILE A 509 -35.53 17.24 7.66
CA ILE A 509 -34.74 18.01 8.65
C ILE A 509 -33.32 17.47 8.69
N HIS A 510 -32.31 18.29 9.01
CA HIS A 510 -30.91 17.84 8.96
C HIS A 510 -30.50 17.08 10.24
N GLY A 511 -31.08 17.43 11.39
CA GLY A 511 -30.86 16.82 12.70
C GLY A 511 -29.54 17.19 13.38
N ASP A 512 -28.61 17.84 12.68
CA ASP A 512 -27.31 18.26 13.19
C ASP A 512 -26.80 19.50 12.46
N VAL A 513 -27.23 20.68 12.91
CA VAL A 513 -26.91 21.97 12.27
C VAL A 513 -25.68 22.66 12.87
N ASN A 514 -24.71 21.87 13.31
CA ASN A 514 -23.42 22.41 13.72
C ASN A 514 -22.73 23.13 12.55
N ARG A 515 -21.91 24.14 12.85
CA ARG A 515 -21.26 24.99 11.84
C ARG A 515 -20.37 24.27 10.81
N TYR A 516 -19.91 23.05 11.10
CA TYR A 516 -19.04 22.29 10.20
C TYR A 516 -19.84 21.57 9.10
N ASN A 517 -21.15 21.41 9.30
CA ASN A 517 -22.07 20.83 8.33
C ASN A 517 -22.55 21.85 7.28
N PHE A 518 -22.10 23.10 7.37
CA PHE A 518 -22.36 24.16 6.39
C PHE A 518 -21.04 24.60 5.73
N ILE A 519 -20.91 24.34 4.43
CA ILE A 519 -19.77 24.75 3.62
C ILE A 519 -20.12 26.02 2.83
N ILE A 520 -19.36 27.08 3.05
CA ILE A 520 -19.58 28.42 2.49
C ILE A 520 -18.58 28.68 1.37
N ASP A 521 -19.09 28.80 0.15
CA ASP A 521 -18.33 29.31 -1.00
C ASP A 521 -18.46 30.84 -1.06
N ARG A 522 -17.45 31.51 -0.48
CA ARG A 522 -17.34 32.98 -0.46
C ARG A 522 -16.95 33.58 -1.82
N SER A 523 -16.60 32.77 -2.81
CA SER A 523 -16.28 33.26 -4.16
C SER A 523 -17.54 33.69 -4.93
N LYS A 524 -18.72 33.21 -4.53
CA LYS A 524 -20.02 33.56 -5.11
C LYS A 524 -20.65 34.76 -4.41
N LYS A 525 -21.46 35.53 -5.14
CA LYS A 525 -22.29 36.62 -4.61
C LYS A 525 -23.71 36.50 -5.15
N PRO A 526 -24.75 36.27 -4.32
CA PRO A 526 -24.67 36.01 -2.86
C PRO A 526 -23.83 34.77 -2.53
N VAL A 527 -23.34 34.67 -1.28
CA VAL A 527 -22.56 33.51 -0.84
C VAL A 527 -23.35 32.24 -1.05
N HIS A 528 -22.69 31.19 -1.51
CA HIS A 528 -23.34 29.92 -1.76
C HIS A 528 -23.06 28.96 -0.60
N VAL A 529 -24.10 28.35 -0.06
CA VAL A 529 -24.04 27.49 1.13
C VAL A 529 -24.46 26.09 0.73
N ARG A 530 -23.69 25.09 1.19
CA ARG A 530 -24.01 23.67 0.99
C ARG A 530 -23.95 22.89 2.29
N LEU A 531 -24.99 22.08 2.52
CA LEU A 531 -25.15 21.18 3.65
C LEU A 531 -24.40 19.86 3.41
N VAL A 532 -23.78 19.32 4.45
CA VAL A 532 -23.06 18.04 4.44
C VAL A 532 -23.33 17.24 5.71
N ASP A 533 -23.07 15.93 5.65
CA ASP A 533 -23.22 14.99 6.78
C ASP A 533 -24.69 14.77 7.20
N PHE A 534 -25.49 14.22 6.28
CA PHE A 534 -26.92 13.93 6.51
C PHE A 534 -27.18 12.64 7.31
N GLU A 535 -26.22 12.20 8.12
CA GLU A 535 -26.34 10.97 8.91
C GLU A 535 -27.45 11.05 9.99
N HIS A 536 -27.78 12.27 10.43
CA HIS A 536 -28.82 12.57 11.42
C HIS A 536 -30.10 13.14 10.80
N ALA A 537 -30.19 13.21 9.47
CA ALA A 537 -31.37 13.77 8.82
C ALA A 537 -32.62 12.98 9.21
N GLU A 538 -33.82 13.55 9.12
CA GLU A 538 -35.05 12.81 9.36
C GLU A 538 -36.17 13.36 8.47
N PRO A 539 -37.27 12.62 8.24
CA PRO A 539 -38.45 13.20 7.62
C PRO A 539 -38.93 14.44 8.38
N TYR A 540 -39.41 15.45 7.65
CA TYR A 540 -39.81 16.72 8.23
C TYR A 540 -40.88 16.56 9.31
N GLU A 541 -40.63 17.17 10.46
CA GLU A 541 -41.58 17.34 11.56
C GLU A 541 -41.51 18.81 12.01
N GLU A 542 -42.66 19.51 12.01
CA GLU A 542 -42.72 20.97 12.23
C GLU A 542 -42.09 21.40 13.56
N SER A 543 -42.30 20.63 14.63
CA SER A 543 -41.70 20.85 15.95
C SER A 543 -40.17 20.85 15.90
N LYS A 544 -39.58 19.80 15.32
CA LYS A 544 -38.14 19.61 15.20
C LYS A 544 -37.49 20.61 14.24
N ALA A 545 -38.16 20.93 13.14
CA ALA A 545 -37.71 21.93 12.19
C ALA A 545 -37.60 23.32 12.85
N LEU A 546 -38.59 23.69 13.67
CA LEU A 546 -38.55 24.92 14.47
C LEU A 546 -37.42 24.89 15.50
N GLU A 547 -37.20 23.76 16.19
CA GLU A 547 -36.09 23.59 17.12
C GLU A 547 -34.73 23.75 16.44
N GLU A 548 -34.55 23.16 15.26
CA GLU A 548 -33.34 23.24 14.44
C GLU A 548 -33.06 24.68 13.97
N LEU A 549 -34.10 25.41 13.54
CA LEU A 549 -33.98 26.83 13.16
C LEU A 549 -33.73 27.76 14.36
N HIS A 550 -34.22 27.40 15.54
CA HIS A 550 -33.96 28.13 16.78
C HIS A 550 -32.54 27.89 17.31
N SER A 551 -32.02 26.67 17.22
CA SER A 551 -30.68 26.31 17.68
C SER A 551 -29.57 26.81 16.75
N LEU A 552 -29.86 27.00 15.44
CA LEU A 552 -28.88 27.38 14.42
C LEU A 552 -27.99 28.56 14.83
N SER A 553 -28.53 29.62 15.43
CA SER A 553 -27.72 30.76 15.84
C SER A 553 -26.72 30.40 16.95
N ALA A 554 -27.07 29.49 17.86
CA ALA A 554 -26.15 29.06 18.91
C ALA A 554 -25.07 28.14 18.32
N GLU A 555 -25.45 27.23 17.42
CA GLU A 555 -24.54 26.30 16.75
C GLU A 555 -23.50 27.01 15.86
N LEU A 556 -23.89 28.08 15.17
CA LEU A 556 -22.96 28.91 14.38
C LEU A 556 -22.02 29.77 15.23
N ALA A 557 -22.44 30.12 16.45
CA ALA A 557 -21.61 30.86 17.42
C ALA A 557 -20.62 29.95 18.18
N GLU A 558 -20.83 28.63 18.15
CA GLU A 558 -20.00 27.67 18.85
C GLU A 558 -18.58 27.62 18.25
N THR A 559 -17.57 27.77 19.11
CA THR A 559 -16.15 27.87 18.73
C THR A 559 -15.27 26.87 19.46
N THR A 560 -15.84 26.08 20.38
CA THR A 560 -15.10 25.08 21.18
C THR A 560 -14.66 23.85 20.39
N GLY A 561 -15.07 23.71 19.12
CA GLY A 561 -14.76 22.54 18.31
C GLY A 561 -15.70 21.35 18.54
N ARG A 562 -16.70 21.48 19.41
CA ARG A 562 -17.77 20.48 19.59
C ARG A 562 -18.55 20.33 18.28
N GLY A 563 -18.80 19.09 17.83
CA GLY A 563 -19.37 18.79 16.51
C GLY A 563 -18.35 18.87 15.35
N GLY A 564 -17.18 19.46 15.59
CA GLY A 564 -16.06 19.44 14.64
C GLY A 564 -15.46 18.04 14.60
N SER A 565 -15.75 17.29 13.54
CA SER A 565 -14.85 16.22 13.13
C SER A 565 -13.50 16.88 12.85
N VAL A 566 -12.54 16.77 13.79
CA VAL A 566 -11.26 17.50 13.79
C VAL A 566 -10.53 17.31 12.46
N VAL A 567 -10.72 18.26 11.54
CA VAL A 567 -9.83 18.50 10.41
C VAL A 567 -9.04 19.72 10.81
N LEU A 568 -7.83 19.48 11.31
CA LEU A 568 -6.89 20.54 11.68
C LEU A 568 -6.71 21.48 10.48
N ILE A 569 -7.19 22.71 10.68
CA ILE A 569 -6.95 23.88 9.85
C ILE A 569 -5.44 24.09 9.82
N GLY A 570 -4.86 24.14 8.61
CA GLY A 570 -3.48 24.58 8.44
C GLY A 570 -3.34 26.01 8.96
N GLY A 571 -2.45 26.21 9.92
CA GLY A 571 -2.14 27.51 10.50
C GLY A 571 -0.66 27.61 10.86
N VAL A 572 0.08 28.30 9.98
CA VAL A 572 1.43 28.89 10.07
C VAL A 572 2.60 27.96 10.38
#